data_AF-A0A9N9DP31-F1
#
_entry.id   AF-A0A9N9DP31-F1
#
_cell.length_a   1.000
_cell.length_b   1.000
_cell.length_c   1.000
_cell.angle_alpha   90.00
_cell.angle_beta   90.00
_cell.angle_gamma   90.00
#
_symmetry.space_group_name_H-M   'P 1'
#
loop_
_entity.id
_entity.type
_entity.pdbx_description
1 polymer ?
#
loop_
_entity_poly.entity_id
_entity_poly.type
_entity_poly.pdbx_seq_one_letter_code
_entity_poly.pdbx_strand_id
1 'polypeptide(L)' 'KERKVKCYIEGENARLLTKAHDTDAEFDLYYPGKKSLTLSPEETTIIDLEIVVEVSKNSMMQLTSRSSLAKKGITIKEGI' A
#
# COMPACT_ATOMS: atom_id res chain seq x y z
N LYS A 1 -10.19 -6.62 22.04
CA LYS A 1 -8.93 -5.86 21.94
C LYS A 1 -8.90 -5.19 20.58
N GLU A 2 -8.90 -3.87 20.54
CA GLU A 2 -8.81 -3.07 19.32
C GLU A 2 -7.47 -3.41 18.62
N ARG A 3 -7.53 -3.88 17.37
CA ARG A 3 -6.34 -4.16 16.57
C ARG A 3 -5.85 -2.83 16.01
N LYS A 4 -4.89 -2.21 16.68
CA LYS A 4 -4.30 -0.94 16.24
C LYS A 4 -3.13 -1.23 15.30
N VAL A 5 -3.15 -0.57 14.14
CA VAL A 5 -2.01 -0.48 13.22
C VAL A 5 -1.41 0.90 13.41
N LYS A 6 -0.10 1.00 13.61
CA LYS A 6 0.59 2.28 13.63
C LYS A 6 1.30 2.49 12.30
N CYS A 7 1.24 3.70 11.77
CA CYS A 7 1.94 4.08 10.55
C CYS A 7 2.79 5.32 10.84
N TYR A 8 4.04 5.28 10.40
CA TYR A 8 5.02 6.33 10.54
C TYR A 8 5.46 6.78 9.15
N ILE A 9 5.51 8.09 8.93
CA ILE A 9 6.00 8.70 7.69
C ILE A 9 7.51 8.94 7.86
N GLU A 10 8.30 8.42 6.92
CA GLU A 10 9.75 8.66 6.87
C GLU A 10 10.12 9.66 5.76
N GLY A 11 9.34 9.72 4.68
CA GLY A 11 9.60 10.57 3.53
C GLY A 11 8.71 11.81 3.42
N GLU A 12 9.21 12.84 2.74
CA GLU A 12 8.52 14.13 2.57
C GLU A 12 7.17 13.99 1.85
N ASN A 13 7.04 12.99 0.96
CA ASN A 13 5.86 12.81 0.10
C ASN A 13 5.05 11.57 0.44
N ALA A 14 5.46 10.83 1.48
CA ALA A 14 4.73 9.68 1.97
C ALA A 14 3.36 10.10 2.51
N ARG A 15 2.40 9.17 2.48
CA ARG A 15 1.05 9.41 2.98
C ARG A 15 0.66 8.33 3.97
N LEU A 16 -0.05 8.75 5.02
CA LEU A 16 -0.65 7.82 5.96
C LEU A 16 -1.63 6.88 5.24
N LEU A 17 -1.74 5.68 5.78
CA LEU A 17 -2.76 4.71 5.41
C LEU A 17 -4.15 5.32 5.63
N THR A 18 -5.04 5.13 4.67
CA THR A 18 -6.43 5.56 4.77
C THR A 18 -7.35 4.38 4.48
N LYS A 19 -8.60 4.50 4.91
CA LYS A 19 -9.67 3.61 4.50
C LYS A 19 -10.61 4.36 3.57
N ALA A 20 -11.16 3.68 2.56
CA ALA A 20 -12.18 4.27 1.72
C ALA A 20 -13.51 4.43 2.49
N HIS A 21 -13.85 3.44 3.33
CA HIS A 21 -14.97 3.47 4.26
C HIS A 21 -14.54 2.99 5.65
N ASP A 22 -15.19 3.50 6.71
CA ASP A 22 -14.84 3.17 8.09
C ASP A 22 -14.92 1.66 8.41
N THR A 23 -15.82 0.96 7.72
CA THR A 23 -16.05 -0.48 7.85
C THR A 23 -15.06 -1.34 7.05
N ASP A 24 -14.23 -0.74 6.20
CA ASP A 24 -13.30 -1.50 5.36
C ASP A 24 -12.23 -2.16 6.23
N ALA A 25 -11.91 -3.41 5.89
CA ALA A 25 -10.83 -4.16 6.53
C ALA A 25 -9.44 -3.80 5.97
N GLU A 26 -9.41 -3.15 4.81
CA GLU A 26 -8.21 -2.86 4.03
C GLU A 26 -7.79 -1.39 4.18
N PHE A 27 -6.51 -1.13 3.92
CA PHE A 27 -5.94 0.21 3.89
C PHE A 27 -5.39 0.49 2.50
N ASP A 28 -5.66 1.69 1.98
CA ASP A 28 -5.06 2.15 0.72
C ASP A 28 -3.60 2.59 0.93
N LEU A 29 -2.75 2.24 -0.05
CA LEU A 29 -1.34 2.64 -0.12
C LEU A 29 -1.13 3.62 -1.27
N TYR A 30 -0.25 4.60 -1.06
CA TYR A 30 -0.04 5.70 -2.01
C TYR A 30 1.42 5.80 -2.44
N TYR A 31 1.63 5.82 -3.75
CA TYR A 31 2.93 6.09 -4.34
C TYR A 31 3.42 7.51 -3.97
N PRO A 32 4.62 7.67 -3.36
CA PRO A 32 5.11 8.96 -2.90
C PRO A 32 5.76 9.81 -4.01
N GLY A 33 5.96 9.27 -5.21
CA GLY A 33 6.63 10.00 -6.29
C GLY A 33 5.85 11.24 -6.75
N LYS A 34 6.57 12.36 -6.92
CA LYS A 34 6.01 13.64 -7.42
C LYS A 34 5.61 13.61 -8.91
N LYS A 35 6.12 12.63 -9.67
CA LYS A 35 5.84 12.44 -11.11
C LYS A 35 5.13 11.13 -11.33
N SER A 36 4.32 11.03 -12.38
CA SER A 36 3.69 9.77 -12.77
C SER A 36 4.73 8.68 -13.01
N LEU A 37 4.49 7.52 -12.41
CA LEU A 37 5.24 6.30 -12.73
C LEU A 37 4.71 5.73 -14.06
N THR A 38 5.59 5.48 -15.01
CA THR A 38 5.25 4.84 -16.27
C THR A 38 5.90 3.46 -16.30
N LEU A 39 5.09 2.44 -16.52
CA LEU A 39 5.53 1.05 -16.64
C LEU A 39 5.23 0.55 -18.05
N SER A 40 6.21 -0.11 -18.66
CA SER A 40 6.01 -0.81 -19.92
C SER A 40 5.23 -2.12 -19.67
N PRO A 41 4.55 -2.66 -20.69
CA PRO A 41 3.94 -3.99 -20.57
C PRO A 41 4.96 -5.03 -20.08
N GLU A 42 4.51 -5.93 -19.22
CA GLU A 42 5.32 -7.01 -18.62
C GLU A 42 6.46 -6.56 -17.69
N GLU A 43 6.57 -5.26 -17.43
CA GLU A 43 7.53 -4.71 -16.48
C GLU A 43 7.07 -4.94 -15.03
N THR A 44 8.03 -5.20 -14.14
CA THR A 44 7.82 -5.23 -12.69
C THR A 44 8.76 -4.23 -12.05
N THR A 45 8.25 -3.43 -11.12
CA THR A 45 9.05 -2.47 -10.37
C THR A 45 8.74 -2.56 -8.88
N ILE A 46 9.72 -2.13 -8.07
CA ILE A 46 9.55 -1.97 -6.63
C ILE A 46 9.17 -0.52 -6.36
N ILE A 47 8.12 -0.33 -5.58
CA ILE A 47 7.70 0.99 -5.12
C ILE A 47 8.10 1.14 -3.66
N ASP A 48 9.02 2.06 -3.39
CA ASP A 48 9.25 2.53 -2.02
C ASP A 48 8.11 3.49 -1.65
N LEU A 49 7.41 3.19 -0.55
CA LEU A 49 6.29 3.97 -0.05
C LEU A 49 6.70 5.01 1.01
N GLU A 50 7.95 4.97 1.47
CA GLU A 50 8.50 5.89 2.47
C GLU A 50 7.69 5.91 3.80
N ILE A 51 7.07 4.77 4.14
CA ILE A 51 6.33 4.56 5.40
C ILE A 51 6.81 3.31 6.14
N VAL A 52 6.66 3.34 7.46
CA VAL A 52 6.87 2.17 8.33
C VAL A 52 5.55 1.83 9.01
N VAL A 53 5.15 0.56 8.95
CA VAL A 53 3.90 0.07 9.55
C VAL A 53 4.19 -0.94 10.66
N GLU A 54 3.71 -0.65 11.87
CA GLU A 54 3.72 -1.59 12.99
C GLU A 54 2.38 -2.33 13.04
N VAL A 55 2.42 -3.62 12.69
CA VAL A 55 1.26 -4.52 12.79
C VAL A 55 1.10 -5.07 14.21
N SER A 56 -0.14 -5.24 14.65
CA SER A 56 -0.42 -5.80 15.98
C SER A 56 0.14 -7.24 16.11
N LYS A 57 0.60 -7.61 17.32
CA LYS A 57 1.06 -8.97 17.62
C LYS A 57 0.04 -10.02 17.16
N ASN A 58 0.53 -11.12 16.60
CA ASN A 58 -0.26 -12.22 16.00
C ASN A 58 -1.12 -11.77 14.80
N SER A 59 -0.66 -10.78 14.04
CA SER A 59 -1.26 -10.36 12.78
C SER A 59 -0.17 -10.17 11.74
N MET A 60 -0.56 -10.32 10.48
CA MET A 60 0.28 -10.09 9.31
C MET A 60 -0.45 -9.09 8.42
N MET A 61 0.29 -8.16 7.82
CA MET A 61 -0.26 -7.28 6.79
C MET A 61 0.03 -7.94 5.44
N GLN A 62 -1.00 -8.08 4.63
CA GLN A 62 -0.88 -8.60 3.27
C GLN A 62 -1.09 -7.45 2.29
N LEU A 63 -0.22 -7.33 1.30
CA LEU A 63 -0.43 -6.41 0.19
C LEU A 63 -1.32 -7.08 -0.86
N THR A 64 -2.41 -6.40 -1.22
CA THR A 64 -3.37 -6.89 -2.20
C THR A 64 -3.50 -5.90 -3.37
N SER A 65 -3.86 -6.43 -4.54
CA SER A 65 -4.08 -5.59 -5.70
C SER A 65 -5.43 -4.88 -5.60
N ARG A 66 -5.44 -3.55 -5.76
CA ARG A 66 -6.70 -2.81 -5.89
C ARG A 66 -7.43 -3.25 -7.16
N SER A 67 -8.67 -3.71 -7.02
CA SER A 67 -9.42 -4.34 -8.11
C SER A 67 -9.55 -3.48 -9.37
N SER A 68 -9.64 -2.16 -9.23
CA SER A 68 -9.68 -1.21 -10.35
C SER A 68 -8.37 -1.14 -11.15
N LEU A 69 -7.24 -1.42 -10.52
CA LEU A 69 -5.92 -1.49 -11.15
C LEU A 69 -5.65 -2.90 -11.71
N ALA A 70 -6.08 -3.95 -11.00
CA ALA A 70 -5.99 -5.33 -11.46
C ALA A 70 -6.73 -5.55 -12.79
N LYS A 71 -7.90 -4.91 -12.98
CA LYS A 71 -8.63 -4.92 -14.26
C LYS A 71 -7.84 -4.31 -15.43
N LYS A 72 -6.78 -3.55 -15.15
CA LYS A 72 -5.87 -2.95 -16.13
C LYS A 72 -4.55 -3.73 -16.27
N GLY A 73 -4.47 -4.92 -15.67
CA GLY A 73 -3.27 -5.76 -15.69
C GLY A 73 -2.21 -5.37 -14.65
N ILE A 74 -2.47 -4.39 -13.77
CA ILE A 74 -1.54 -4.00 -12.71
C ILE A 74 -1.80 -4.86 -11.49
N THR A 75 -0.83 -5.71 -11.13
CA THR A 75 -0.94 -6.65 -10.01
C THR A 75 0.27 -6.57 -9.10
N ILE A 76 0.06 -6.89 -7.82
CA ILE A 76 1.12 -7.04 -6.82
C ILE A 76 1.73 -8.43 -6.99
N LYS A 77 3.06 -8.50 -7.19
CA LYS A 77 3.80 -9.77 -7.29
C LYS A 77 4.24 -10.31 -5.93
N GLU A 78 4.66 -9.44 -5.02
CA GLU A 78 5.20 -9.78 -3.71
C GLU A 78 4.67 -8.78 -2.65
N GLY A 79 4.55 -9.21 -1.40
CA GLY A 79 4.00 -8.35 -0.33
C GLY A 79 3.40 -9.08 0.85
N ILE A 80 4.13 -10.07 1.37
CA ILE A 80 3.82 -10.81 2.61
C ILE A 80 4.94 -10.56 3.60
#